data_AF-A0A0H3YFA8-F1
#
_entry.id   AF-A0A0H3YFA8-F1
#
_cell.length_a   1.000
_cell.length_b   1.000
_cell.length_c   1.000
_cell.angle_alpha   90.00
_cell.angle_beta   90.00
_cell.angle_gamma   90.00
#
_symmetry.space_group_name_H-M   'P 1'
#
loop_
_entity.id
_entity.type
_entity.pdbx_description
1 polymer ?
#
loop_
_entity_poly.entity_id
_entity_poly.type
_entity_poly.pdbx_seq_one_letter_code
_entity_poly.pdbx_strand_id
1 'polypeptide(L)'
;MIDSVEYIAESPSRSSGNFNRSEEIECQLGHFVETNRQFIKKRLSVQYDHFHKQRSSSESTEPIFRRSSVIEINNESSETSVINFSELYSYTGTSWFSAVLIMANCTIGMGLLNFPFAIMNAGGNLVGMFTQMVIIAFIVVSLNMMCYLSQYYGDVSFQGVIGSHLGKVSKEICRILIFLNNFGALIVSLIVIGDQFEHISRAIWAHEEALHWLLDRRVMVPIISIVFIFPLCLLKNFDIFKYTSFLGVIAALYISFGLIFKSYFTLNGSKFVEVKESNLSNLVKIIPLICFTYECHIEIPPMIACLKKQNICYYEKMIFGYVILSSIVYSFAGIFGYLTFGAATPDDILTAYDPKDPYVIVAMVLITLKIVTTYPIVFYCLRIVVEDYVKVFISKFQQRSRCDSLIKYSLTIVLFSSTVLIAIFVQNISTVINLIGGISAVFIFIFPGMCFLKLYSSSPRKWKWSLIILGSLYIALGVFISAVSTAHSIEEYILR
;
A
#
# COMPACT_ATOMS: atom_id res chain seq x y z
N MET A 1 -33.65 -14.83 73.49
CA MET A 1 -34.94 -14.42 72.89
C MET A 1 -34.71 -13.15 72.07
N ILE A 2 -34.41 -13.14 70.77
CA ILE A 2 -34.18 -14.23 69.79
C ILE A 2 -33.05 -13.78 68.82
N ASP A 3 -32.05 -14.59 68.43
CA ASP A 3 -31.09 -15.48 69.13
C ASP A 3 -30.00 -15.95 68.12
N SER A 4 -28.91 -16.58 68.59
CA SER A 4 -27.87 -17.30 67.79
C SER A 4 -26.84 -16.43 67.01
N VAL A 5 -25.56 -16.78 66.83
CA VAL A 5 -24.71 -17.94 67.28
C VAL A 5 -23.20 -17.54 67.26
N GLU A 6 -22.34 -18.37 67.83
CA GLU A 6 -20.89 -18.18 68.05
C GLU A 6 -19.97 -18.03 66.81
N TYR A 7 -18.98 -17.15 66.98
CA TYR A 7 -17.50 -17.39 66.90
C TYR A 7 -16.95 -18.59 66.10
N ILE A 8 -15.99 -18.33 65.19
CA ILE A 8 -14.55 -18.73 65.26
C ILE A 8 -13.78 -18.18 64.04
N ALA A 9 -12.47 -17.94 64.21
CA ALA A 9 -11.58 -17.36 63.20
C ALA A 9 -10.69 -18.41 62.50
N GLU A 10 -10.17 -18.11 61.30
CA GLU A 10 -8.73 -18.02 61.00
C GLU A 10 -8.43 -17.81 59.50
N SER A 11 -7.27 -17.20 59.23
CA SER A 11 -6.59 -17.06 57.91
C SER A 11 -5.56 -18.22 57.74
N PRO A 12 -4.71 -18.38 56.68
CA PRO A 12 -4.33 -17.44 55.60
C PRO A 12 -4.09 -18.07 54.19
N SER A 13 -3.67 -17.26 53.21
CA SER A 13 -2.43 -17.49 52.41
C SER A 13 -2.30 -16.52 51.21
N ARG A 14 -1.06 -16.28 50.76
CA ARG A 14 -0.72 -15.48 49.58
C ARG A 14 -0.20 -16.38 48.44
N SER A 15 -0.48 -15.91 47.22
CA SER A 15 0.36 -15.98 45.99
C SER A 15 -0.07 -16.93 44.87
N SER A 16 -0.39 -16.31 43.72
CA SER A 16 0.05 -16.72 42.38
C SER A 16 -0.43 -15.67 41.36
N GLY A 17 0.34 -14.60 41.17
CA GLY A 17 0.08 -13.62 40.11
C GLY A 17 0.94 -13.91 38.89
N ASN A 18 0.33 -14.08 37.70
CA ASN A 18 0.94 -13.88 36.37
C ASN A 18 -0.06 -14.13 35.21
N PHE A 19 -1.30 -13.63 35.29
CA PHE A 19 -2.26 -13.74 34.18
C PHE A 19 -2.82 -12.38 33.69
N ASN A 20 -3.02 -11.42 34.59
CA ASN A 20 -3.72 -10.17 34.26
C ASN A 20 -2.95 -9.20 33.35
N ARG A 21 -1.64 -9.38 33.14
CA ARG A 21 -0.82 -8.37 32.43
C ARG A 21 -1.04 -8.34 30.92
N SER A 22 -1.56 -9.41 30.32
CA SER A 22 -1.92 -9.43 28.89
C SER A 22 -3.28 -8.77 28.66
N GLU A 23 -4.29 -9.14 29.47
CA GLU A 23 -5.62 -8.53 29.43
C GLU A 23 -5.58 -7.03 29.76
N GLU A 24 -4.71 -6.62 30.69
CA GLU A 24 -4.52 -5.20 31.04
C GLU A 24 -3.88 -4.40 29.87
N ILE A 25 -3.02 -5.02 29.06
CA ILE A 25 -2.46 -4.41 27.85
C ILE A 25 -3.48 -4.37 26.71
N GLU A 26 -4.23 -5.46 26.46
CA GLU A 26 -5.30 -5.46 25.45
C GLU A 26 -6.43 -4.50 25.81
N CYS A 27 -6.80 -4.41 27.09
CA CYS A 27 -7.76 -3.43 27.59
C CYS A 27 -7.25 -2.00 27.42
N GLN A 28 -5.96 -1.73 27.72
CA GLN A 28 -5.38 -0.40 27.47
C GLN A 28 -5.24 -0.06 25.98
N LEU A 29 -4.92 -1.03 25.12
CA LEU A 29 -4.80 -0.82 23.67
C LEU A 29 -6.19 -0.61 23.03
N GLY A 30 -7.18 -1.41 23.43
CA GLY A 30 -8.58 -1.26 23.05
C GLY A 30 -9.17 0.07 23.53
N HIS A 31 -8.91 0.44 24.80
CA HIS A 31 -9.30 1.73 25.34
C HIS A 31 -8.56 2.90 24.66
N PHE A 32 -7.30 2.73 24.23
CA PHE A 32 -6.55 3.74 23.48
C PHE A 32 -7.10 3.92 22.05
N VAL A 33 -7.41 2.83 21.35
CA VAL A 33 -8.04 2.86 20.01
C VAL A 33 -9.44 3.46 20.09
N GLU A 34 -10.26 3.02 21.05
CA GLU A 34 -11.62 3.51 21.20
C GLU A 34 -11.64 4.94 21.74
N THR A 35 -10.69 5.37 22.59
CA THR A 35 -10.57 6.77 23.01
C THR A 35 -10.06 7.67 21.88
N ASN A 36 -9.14 7.21 21.03
CA ASN A 36 -8.77 7.95 19.83
C ASN A 36 -9.95 8.04 18.85
N ARG A 37 -10.72 6.97 18.64
CA ARG A 37 -11.96 6.96 17.85
C ARG A 37 -13.03 7.89 18.44
N GLN A 38 -13.23 7.88 19.75
CA GLN A 38 -14.15 8.78 20.46
C GLN A 38 -13.69 10.24 20.37
N PHE A 39 -12.39 10.50 20.50
CA PHE A 39 -11.79 11.84 20.38
C PHE A 39 -11.91 12.37 18.94
N ILE A 40 -11.62 11.52 17.95
CA ILE A 40 -11.85 11.80 16.53
C ILE A 40 -13.35 12.08 16.33
N LYS A 41 -14.27 11.17 16.65
CA LYS A 41 -15.74 11.40 16.54
C LYS A 41 -16.22 12.68 17.23
N LYS A 42 -15.76 12.97 18.46
CA LYS A 42 -16.20 14.12 19.27
C LYS A 42 -15.63 15.44 18.78
N ARG A 43 -14.44 15.44 18.17
CA ARG A 43 -13.88 16.62 17.50
C ARG A 43 -14.54 16.81 16.14
N LEU A 44 -14.82 15.73 15.43
CA LEU A 44 -15.54 15.75 14.17
C LEU A 44 -16.98 16.24 14.31
N SER A 45 -17.75 15.82 15.32
CA SER A 45 -19.12 16.33 15.50
C SER A 45 -19.12 17.84 15.74
N VAL A 46 -18.27 18.33 16.63
CA VAL A 46 -18.13 19.76 16.96
C VAL A 46 -17.64 20.57 15.75
N GLN A 47 -16.74 20.02 14.93
CA GLN A 47 -16.15 20.71 13.79
C GLN A 47 -17.04 20.62 12.52
N TYR A 48 -17.82 19.54 12.36
CA TYR A 48 -18.85 19.37 11.33
C TYR A 48 -20.01 20.33 11.56
N ASP A 49 -20.51 20.47 12.80
CA ASP A 49 -21.55 21.46 13.13
C ASP A 49 -21.07 22.90 12.90
N HIS A 50 -19.80 23.21 13.18
CA HIS A 50 -19.23 24.52 12.92
C HIS A 50 -19.11 24.83 11.42
N PHE A 51 -18.69 23.85 10.62
CA PHE A 51 -18.64 23.95 9.15
C PHE A 51 -20.05 24.05 8.55
N HIS A 52 -21.02 23.27 9.05
CA HIS A 52 -22.39 23.30 8.54
C HIS A 52 -23.08 24.64 8.86
N LYS A 53 -22.77 25.27 10.02
CA LYS A 53 -23.22 26.63 10.35
C LYS A 53 -22.61 27.70 9.45
N GLN A 54 -21.32 27.60 9.10
CA GLN A 54 -20.69 28.54 8.16
C GLN A 54 -21.23 28.37 6.73
N ARG A 55 -21.59 27.13 6.35
CA ARG A 55 -22.17 26.81 5.03
C ARG A 55 -23.66 27.19 4.93
N SER A 56 -24.45 26.96 5.98
CA SER A 56 -25.87 27.33 5.99
C SER A 56 -26.10 28.84 6.07
N SER A 57 -25.11 29.63 6.52
CA SER A 57 -25.14 31.10 6.41
C SER A 57 -24.81 31.63 5.01
N SER A 58 -24.34 30.76 4.09
CA SER A 58 -24.12 31.09 2.67
C SER A 58 -25.13 30.48 1.70
N GLU A 59 -26.03 29.60 2.18
CA GLU A 59 -27.04 28.91 1.37
C GLU A 59 -28.43 29.55 1.57
N SER A 60 -28.61 30.77 1.06
CA SER A 60 -29.92 31.43 0.93
C SER A 60 -30.16 32.03 -0.45
N THR A 61 -29.68 31.36 -1.51
CA THR A 61 -30.19 31.54 -2.89
C THR A 61 -29.75 30.38 -3.80
N GLU A 62 -30.73 29.63 -4.32
CA GLU A 62 -30.60 28.67 -5.43
C GLU A 62 -31.22 29.29 -6.71
N PRO A 63 -31.01 28.76 -7.94
CA PRO A 63 -29.71 28.34 -8.51
C PRO A 63 -29.59 28.68 -10.02
N ILE A 64 -28.61 29.49 -10.47
CA ILE A 64 -28.25 29.59 -11.92
C ILE A 64 -26.72 29.75 -12.13
N PHE A 65 -26.17 28.80 -12.89
CA PHE A 65 -25.00 28.85 -13.80
C PHE A 65 -23.81 29.85 -13.59
N ARG A 66 -22.64 29.27 -13.29
CA ARG A 66 -21.29 29.59 -13.84
C ARG A 66 -20.66 31.00 -13.65
N ARG A 67 -19.75 31.09 -12.68
CA ARG A 67 -18.42 31.77 -12.71
C ARG A 67 -17.62 31.20 -11.50
N SER A 68 -16.37 30.78 -11.58
CA SER A 68 -15.16 31.44 -12.12
C SER A 68 -14.83 32.76 -11.41
N SER A 69 -14.52 32.64 -10.12
CA SER A 69 -13.64 33.51 -9.33
C SER A 69 -12.64 32.55 -8.65
N VAL A 70 -11.32 32.60 -8.86
CA VAL A 70 -10.45 33.77 -9.06
C VAL A 70 -10.74 34.81 -7.98
N ILE A 71 -10.35 34.47 -6.76
CA ILE A 71 -10.00 35.46 -5.75
C ILE A 71 -8.50 35.67 -5.91
N GLU A 72 -8.10 36.79 -6.49
CA GLU A 72 -6.70 37.21 -6.49
C GLU A 72 -6.28 37.52 -5.05
N ILE A 73 -5.42 36.67 -4.48
CA ILE A 73 -4.58 37.03 -3.35
C ILE A 73 -3.15 36.93 -3.86
N ASN A 74 -2.49 38.09 -3.97
CA ASN A 74 -1.09 38.18 -4.36
C ASN A 74 -0.22 37.35 -3.41
N ASN A 75 0.29 36.22 -3.92
CA ASN A 75 1.48 35.56 -3.39
C ASN A 75 2.13 34.72 -4.50
N GLU A 76 3.36 35.07 -4.86
CA GLU A 76 4.19 34.28 -5.76
C GLU A 76 4.62 32.98 -5.06
N SER A 77 3.76 31.95 -5.14
CA SER A 77 4.11 30.61 -4.67
C SER A 77 3.57 29.53 -5.59
N SER A 78 4.28 29.34 -6.70
CA SER A 78 4.42 28.08 -7.45
C SER A 78 3.19 27.17 -7.46
N GLU A 79 2.38 27.27 -8.52
CA GLU A 79 1.42 26.23 -8.91
C GLU A 79 2.15 24.90 -9.17
N THR A 80 2.42 24.13 -8.11
CA THR A 80 2.71 22.71 -8.26
C THR A 80 1.43 22.05 -8.72
N SER A 81 1.33 21.85 -10.04
CA SER A 81 0.77 20.66 -10.65
C SER A 81 0.14 19.68 -9.66
N VAL A 82 -1.17 19.86 -9.48
CA VAL A 82 -2.00 18.86 -8.83
C VAL A 82 -1.82 17.57 -9.62
N ILE A 83 -1.46 16.47 -8.95
CA ILE A 83 -1.52 15.16 -9.60
C ILE A 83 -3.00 14.95 -9.90
N ASN A 84 -3.38 15.01 -11.18
CA ASN A 84 -4.78 14.92 -11.64
C ASN A 84 -5.31 13.48 -11.52
N PHE A 85 -5.29 12.93 -10.30
CA PHE A 85 -6.08 11.78 -9.89
C PHE A 85 -7.58 12.01 -10.18
N SER A 86 -8.04 13.25 -10.24
CA SER A 86 -9.39 13.67 -10.65
C SER A 86 -9.70 13.45 -12.14
N GLU A 87 -8.69 13.39 -13.02
CA GLU A 87 -8.85 12.94 -14.42
C GLU A 87 -8.71 11.42 -14.52
N LEU A 88 -7.88 10.81 -13.68
CA LEU A 88 -7.68 9.35 -13.59
C LEU A 88 -8.95 8.64 -13.08
N TYR A 89 -9.61 9.21 -12.07
CA TYR A 89 -10.87 8.75 -11.50
C TYR A 89 -11.97 9.74 -11.85
N SER A 90 -12.61 9.54 -13.00
CA SER A 90 -13.58 10.49 -13.55
C SER A 90 -14.66 10.93 -12.54
N TYR A 91 -14.98 12.23 -12.61
CA TYR A 91 -15.79 13.07 -11.70
C TYR A 91 -17.21 12.59 -11.33
N THR A 92 -17.61 11.37 -11.72
CA THR A 92 -18.74 10.67 -11.12
C THR A 92 -18.38 10.29 -9.68
N GLY A 93 -18.94 10.97 -8.68
CA GLY A 93 -18.61 10.73 -7.27
C GLY A 93 -18.61 9.23 -6.91
N THR A 94 -17.46 8.74 -6.50
CA THR A 94 -17.18 7.30 -6.30
C THR A 94 -17.90 6.79 -5.06
N SER A 95 -18.50 5.60 -5.15
CA SER A 95 -19.13 4.97 -3.98
C SER A 95 -18.06 4.47 -3.00
N TRP A 96 -18.38 4.41 -1.70
CA TRP A 96 -17.42 3.91 -0.70
C TRP A 96 -17.00 2.45 -0.97
N PHE A 97 -17.90 1.64 -1.51
CA PHE A 97 -17.61 0.26 -1.89
C PHE A 97 -16.69 0.17 -3.12
N SER A 98 -16.94 1.01 -4.13
CA SER A 98 -16.03 1.16 -5.28
C SER A 98 -14.65 1.65 -4.84
N ALA A 99 -14.59 2.57 -3.87
CA ALA A 99 -13.33 3.04 -3.30
C ALA A 99 -12.58 1.92 -2.54
N VAL A 100 -13.28 1.05 -1.79
CA VAL A 100 -12.69 -0.15 -1.20
C VAL A 100 -12.06 -1.04 -2.27
N LEU A 101 -12.75 -1.30 -3.38
CA LEU A 101 -12.23 -2.15 -4.47
C LEU A 101 -11.03 -1.52 -5.19
N ILE A 102 -11.04 -0.20 -5.39
CA ILE A 102 -9.92 0.54 -5.98
C ILE A 102 -8.69 0.46 -5.06
N MET A 103 -8.84 0.80 -3.78
CA MET A 103 -7.76 0.73 -2.78
C MET A 103 -7.21 -0.69 -2.63
N ALA A 104 -8.10 -1.68 -2.58
CA ALA A 104 -7.72 -3.09 -2.52
C ALA A 104 -7.02 -3.58 -3.80
N ASN A 105 -7.35 -3.05 -4.99
CA ASN A 105 -6.60 -3.38 -6.21
C ASN A 105 -5.20 -2.74 -6.23
N CYS A 106 -5.02 -1.58 -5.60
CA CYS A 106 -3.71 -0.95 -5.44
C CYS A 106 -2.83 -1.76 -4.46
N THR A 107 -3.36 -2.15 -3.29
CA THR A 107 -2.59 -2.94 -2.30
C THR A 107 -2.37 -4.37 -2.73
N ILE A 108 -3.43 -5.08 -3.12
CA ILE A 108 -3.39 -6.49 -3.49
C ILE A 108 -2.76 -6.58 -4.88
N GLY A 109 -1.44 -6.55 -4.94
CA GLY A 109 -0.63 -6.45 -6.15
C GLY A 109 0.18 -7.72 -6.41
N MET A 110 1.48 -7.52 -6.60
CA MET A 110 2.50 -8.58 -6.78
C MET A 110 2.89 -9.23 -5.46
N GLY A 111 2.83 -8.48 -4.36
CA GLY A 111 3.13 -8.98 -3.02
C GLY A 111 2.26 -10.14 -2.55
N LEU A 112 1.17 -10.46 -3.28
CA LEU A 112 0.34 -11.64 -3.03
C LEU A 112 1.12 -12.94 -3.28
N LEU A 113 1.99 -12.94 -4.30
CA LEU A 113 2.80 -14.08 -4.70
C LEU A 113 3.94 -14.35 -3.70
N ASN A 114 4.46 -13.29 -3.09
CA ASN A 114 5.57 -13.33 -2.13
C ASN A 114 5.12 -13.41 -0.66
N PHE A 115 3.83 -13.28 -0.37
CA PHE A 115 3.33 -13.36 1.01
C PHE A 115 3.58 -14.73 1.69
N PRO A 116 3.49 -15.88 1.00
CA PRO A 116 3.93 -17.17 1.54
C PRO A 116 5.41 -17.20 1.93
N PHE A 117 6.30 -16.63 1.09
CA PHE A 117 7.72 -16.49 1.36
C PHE A 117 8.00 -15.60 2.58
N ALA A 118 7.21 -14.54 2.77
CA ALA A 118 7.24 -13.71 3.98
C ALA A 118 7.00 -14.57 5.24
N ILE A 119 5.97 -15.41 5.22
CA ILE A 119 5.61 -16.25 6.37
C ILE A 119 6.64 -17.36 6.60
N MET A 120 7.19 -17.94 5.54
CA MET A 120 8.32 -18.87 5.68
C MET A 120 9.49 -18.20 6.42
N ASN A 121 9.87 -16.98 6.03
CA ASN A 121 10.96 -16.26 6.67
C ASN A 121 10.61 -15.71 8.06
N ALA A 122 9.32 -15.51 8.39
CA ALA A 122 8.87 -15.24 9.76
C ALA A 122 9.20 -16.39 10.74
N GLY A 123 9.44 -17.60 10.23
CA GLY A 123 9.43 -18.83 11.01
C GLY A 123 8.02 -19.43 11.17
N GLY A 124 7.18 -19.26 10.15
CA GLY A 124 5.90 -19.94 10.01
C GLY A 124 4.66 -19.11 10.36
N ASN A 125 3.49 -19.72 10.11
CA ASN A 125 2.18 -19.08 10.11
C ASN A 125 1.88 -18.19 11.33
N LEU A 126 2.06 -18.70 12.55
CA LEU A 126 1.67 -17.97 13.76
C LEU A 126 2.43 -16.65 13.89
N VAL A 127 3.75 -16.69 13.71
CA VAL A 127 4.61 -15.50 13.87
C VAL A 127 4.44 -14.54 12.69
N GLY A 128 4.25 -15.06 11.48
CA GLY A 128 3.94 -14.26 10.29
C GLY A 128 2.61 -13.52 10.41
N MET A 129 1.54 -14.21 10.81
CA MET A 129 0.21 -13.60 11.03
C MET A 129 0.24 -12.58 12.17
N PHE A 130 0.93 -12.87 13.28
CA PHE A 130 1.07 -11.91 14.37
C PHE A 130 1.80 -10.63 13.92
N THR A 131 2.92 -10.79 13.19
CA THR A 131 3.69 -9.66 12.64
C THR A 131 2.83 -8.84 11.67
N GLN A 132 2.10 -9.50 10.77
CA GLN A 132 1.14 -8.87 9.85
C GLN A 132 0.10 -8.04 10.62
N MET A 133 -0.55 -8.59 11.64
CA MET A 133 -1.58 -7.89 12.42
C MET A 133 -1.03 -6.69 13.18
N VAL A 134 0.17 -6.80 13.77
CA VAL A 134 0.85 -5.67 14.43
C VAL A 134 1.11 -4.54 13.42
N ILE A 135 1.69 -4.84 12.25
CA ILE A 135 1.98 -3.84 11.22
C ILE A 135 0.68 -3.21 10.67
N ILE A 136 -0.38 -4.00 10.46
CA ILE A 136 -1.69 -3.48 10.06
C ILE A 136 -2.25 -2.47 11.08
N ALA A 137 -2.08 -2.69 12.39
CA ALA A 137 -2.54 -1.75 13.40
C ALA A 137 -1.85 -0.37 13.27
N PHE A 138 -0.55 -0.34 12.99
CA PHE A 138 0.19 0.89 12.69
C PHE A 138 -0.26 1.52 11.35
N ILE A 139 -0.52 0.71 10.33
CA ILE A 139 -1.04 1.16 9.04
C ILE A 139 -2.41 1.83 9.19
N VAL A 140 -3.37 1.21 9.91
CA VAL A 140 -4.70 1.80 10.15
C VAL A 140 -4.61 3.15 10.86
N VAL A 141 -3.76 3.29 11.88
CA VAL A 141 -3.61 4.55 12.63
C VAL A 141 -2.96 5.65 11.76
N SER A 142 -1.95 5.32 10.95
CA SER A 142 -1.33 6.28 10.02
C SER A 142 -2.26 6.71 8.89
N LEU A 143 -3.04 5.79 8.29
CA LEU A 143 -4.02 6.12 7.26
C LEU A 143 -5.10 7.09 7.77
N ASN A 144 -5.60 6.87 9.00
CA ASN A 144 -6.54 7.78 9.64
C ASN A 144 -5.93 9.17 9.88
N MET A 145 -4.63 9.25 10.20
CA MET A 145 -3.93 10.53 10.33
C MET A 145 -3.79 11.25 8.97
N MET A 146 -3.45 10.54 7.89
CA MET A 146 -3.38 11.14 6.55
C MET A 146 -4.75 11.59 6.05
N CYS A 147 -5.78 10.78 6.31
CA CYS A 147 -7.19 11.09 6.05
C CYS A 147 -7.64 12.38 6.77
N TYR A 148 -7.27 12.53 8.05
CA TYR A 148 -7.55 13.74 8.83
C TYR A 148 -6.84 14.97 8.26
N LEU A 149 -5.54 14.88 7.95
CA LEU A 149 -4.80 16.03 7.42
C LEU A 149 -5.26 16.44 6.02
N SER A 150 -5.61 15.50 5.14
CA SER A 150 -6.18 15.80 3.82
C SER A 150 -7.48 16.61 3.94
N GLN A 151 -8.37 16.24 4.86
CA GLN A 151 -9.58 17.02 5.15
C GLN A 151 -9.28 18.38 5.78
N TYR A 152 -8.28 18.47 6.67
CA TYR A 152 -7.94 19.70 7.38
C TYR A 152 -7.36 20.78 6.45
N TYR A 153 -6.51 20.39 5.49
CA TYR A 153 -5.90 21.31 4.52
C TYR A 153 -6.66 21.42 3.19
N GLY A 154 -7.56 20.48 2.89
CA GLY A 154 -8.22 20.39 1.58
C GLY A 154 -7.30 19.82 0.47
N ASP A 155 -6.13 19.28 0.85
CA ASP A 155 -5.14 18.75 -0.09
C ASP A 155 -5.57 17.40 -0.68
N VAL A 156 -5.59 17.35 -2.01
CA VAL A 156 -5.98 16.17 -2.82
C VAL A 156 -4.81 15.24 -3.19
N SER A 157 -3.60 15.50 -2.66
CA SER A 157 -2.42 14.67 -2.92
C SER A 157 -1.56 14.52 -1.67
N PHE A 158 -0.93 13.36 -1.48
CA PHE A 158 -0.11 13.06 -0.30
C PHE A 158 1.06 14.05 -0.12
N GLN A 159 1.80 14.34 -1.20
CA GLN A 159 2.84 15.38 -1.19
C GLN A 159 2.30 16.79 -0.86
N GLY A 160 1.05 17.09 -1.22
CA GLY A 160 0.35 18.32 -0.83
C GLY A 160 0.15 18.37 0.68
N VAL A 161 -0.50 17.34 1.24
CA VAL A 161 -0.75 17.18 2.69
C VAL A 161 0.54 17.32 3.50
N ILE A 162 1.61 16.64 3.08
CA ILE A 162 2.93 16.71 3.73
C ILE A 162 3.54 18.11 3.60
N GLY A 163 3.34 18.81 2.48
CA GLY A 163 3.81 20.18 2.29
C GLY A 163 3.09 21.23 3.13
N SER A 164 1.77 21.17 3.18
CA SER A 164 0.92 22.06 3.97
C SER A 164 1.11 21.83 5.46
N HIS A 165 1.27 20.56 5.87
CA HIS A 165 1.51 20.23 7.28
C HIS A 165 2.96 20.45 7.70
N LEU A 166 3.93 19.75 7.11
CA LEU A 166 5.32 19.73 7.58
C LEU A 166 6.16 20.86 6.99
N GLY A 167 6.02 21.16 5.70
CA GLY A 167 6.66 22.27 5.01
C GLY A 167 7.24 21.91 3.64
N LYS A 168 7.75 22.91 2.91
CA LYS A 168 8.25 22.77 1.53
C LYS A 168 9.36 21.72 1.36
N VAL A 169 10.28 21.59 2.33
CA VAL A 169 11.36 20.60 2.28
C VAL A 169 10.81 19.18 2.36
N SER A 170 9.89 18.91 3.30
CA SER A 170 9.24 17.60 3.44
C SER A 170 8.39 17.23 2.23
N LYS A 171 7.73 18.21 1.58
CA LYS A 171 7.02 18.02 0.30
C LYS A 171 7.95 17.50 -0.79
N GLU A 172 9.14 18.09 -0.91
CA GLU A 172 10.08 17.72 -1.97
C GLU A 172 10.71 16.35 -1.73
N ILE A 173 11.10 16.04 -0.48
CA ILE A 173 11.56 14.70 -0.09
C ILE A 173 10.46 13.66 -0.37
N CYS A 174 9.23 13.95 0.04
CA CYS A 174 8.06 13.09 -0.22
C CYS A 174 7.87 12.82 -1.72
N ARG A 175 7.98 13.85 -2.56
CA ARG A 175 7.86 13.76 -4.02
C ARG A 175 8.94 12.90 -4.67
N ILE A 176 10.19 13.00 -4.20
CA ILE A 176 11.29 12.12 -4.65
C ILE A 176 11.01 10.66 -4.25
N LEU A 177 10.54 10.42 -3.02
CA LEU A 177 10.20 9.08 -2.57
C LEU A 177 9.01 8.49 -3.35
N ILE A 178 7.98 9.27 -3.69
CA ILE A 178 6.85 8.81 -4.52
C ILE A 178 7.34 8.41 -5.91
N PHE A 179 8.29 9.17 -6.49
CA PHE A 179 8.92 8.79 -7.76
C PHE A 179 9.64 7.44 -7.64
N LEU A 180 10.48 7.26 -6.62
CA LEU A 180 11.22 6.01 -6.41
C LEU A 180 10.29 4.81 -6.15
N ASN A 181 9.24 5.00 -5.36
CA ASN A 181 8.25 3.97 -5.03
C ASN A 181 7.52 3.47 -6.28
N ASN A 182 6.96 4.40 -7.07
CA ASN A 182 6.26 4.09 -8.31
C ASN A 182 7.21 3.48 -9.36
N PHE A 183 8.43 4.00 -9.49
CA PHE A 183 9.42 3.47 -10.43
C PHE A 183 9.81 2.03 -10.08
N GLY A 184 10.03 1.75 -8.80
CA GLY A 184 10.27 0.40 -8.29
C GLY A 184 9.09 -0.52 -8.55
N ALA A 185 7.86 -0.12 -8.21
CA ALA A 185 6.66 -0.93 -8.43
C ALA A 185 6.46 -1.32 -9.90
N LEU A 186 6.83 -0.43 -10.84
CA LEU A 186 6.82 -0.71 -12.27
C LEU A 186 7.90 -1.74 -12.67
N ILE A 187 9.10 -1.68 -12.08
CA ILE A 187 10.15 -2.69 -12.29
C ILE A 187 9.69 -4.07 -11.79
N VAL A 188 9.18 -4.16 -10.55
CA VAL A 188 8.62 -5.42 -10.00
C VAL A 188 7.50 -5.97 -10.90
N SER A 189 6.68 -5.08 -11.48
CA SER A 189 5.61 -5.48 -12.40
C SER A 189 6.12 -6.18 -13.66
N LEU A 190 7.23 -5.69 -14.23
CA LEU A 190 7.87 -6.29 -15.40
C LEU A 190 8.62 -7.58 -15.06
N ILE A 191 9.25 -7.63 -13.87
CA ILE A 191 9.87 -8.84 -13.32
C ILE A 191 8.81 -9.96 -13.27
N VAL A 192 7.70 -9.75 -12.55
CA VAL A 192 6.62 -10.75 -12.38
C VAL A 192 6.02 -11.18 -13.72
N ILE A 193 5.74 -10.25 -14.65
CA ILE A 193 5.24 -10.60 -15.99
C ILE A 193 6.22 -11.52 -16.72
N GLY A 194 7.53 -11.28 -16.60
CA GLY A 194 8.56 -12.17 -17.14
C GLY A 194 8.52 -13.57 -16.54
N ASP A 195 8.41 -13.66 -15.21
CA ASP A 195 8.37 -14.95 -14.49
C ASP A 195 7.12 -15.76 -14.85
N GLN A 196 5.94 -15.10 -14.92
CA GLN A 196 4.69 -15.77 -15.35
C GLN A 196 4.80 -16.26 -16.81
N PHE A 197 5.33 -15.42 -17.71
CA PHE A 197 5.43 -15.78 -19.12
C PHE A 197 6.41 -16.94 -19.35
N GLU A 198 7.57 -16.95 -18.69
CA GLU A 198 8.55 -18.04 -18.78
C GLU A 198 7.96 -19.38 -18.29
N HIS A 199 7.08 -19.34 -17.29
CA HIS A 199 6.43 -20.53 -16.76
C HIS A 199 5.29 -21.02 -17.68
N ILE A 200 4.44 -20.11 -18.18
CA ILE A 200 3.43 -20.43 -19.22
C ILE A 200 4.11 -20.96 -20.49
N SER A 201 5.24 -20.39 -20.89
CA SER A 201 5.91 -20.80 -22.13
C SER A 201 6.51 -22.21 -22.01
N ARG A 202 7.03 -22.58 -20.83
CA ARG A 202 7.38 -23.97 -20.49
C ARG A 202 6.18 -24.91 -20.39
N ALA A 203 4.97 -24.43 -20.11
CA ALA A 203 3.77 -25.28 -20.14
C ALA A 203 3.38 -25.67 -21.57
N ILE A 204 3.47 -24.73 -22.51
CA ILE A 204 2.91 -24.85 -23.87
C ILE A 204 3.96 -25.33 -24.89
N TRP A 205 5.18 -24.79 -24.87
CA TRP A 205 6.20 -24.97 -25.91
C TRP A 205 7.43 -25.79 -25.44
N ALA A 206 7.27 -26.64 -24.42
CA ALA A 206 8.35 -27.46 -23.83
C ALA A 206 9.14 -28.36 -24.81
N HIS A 207 8.63 -28.56 -26.04
CA HIS A 207 9.19 -29.49 -27.02
C HIS A 207 9.72 -28.81 -28.30
N GLU A 208 9.66 -27.47 -28.40
CA GLU A 208 10.18 -26.75 -29.58
C GLU A 208 11.53 -26.09 -29.29
N GLU A 209 12.62 -26.87 -29.43
CA GLU A 209 13.98 -26.38 -29.17
C GLU A 209 14.35 -25.13 -30.01
N ALA A 210 13.78 -25.01 -31.20
CA ALA A 210 13.98 -23.88 -32.12
C ALA A 210 13.51 -22.51 -31.57
N LEU A 211 12.62 -22.51 -30.58
CA LEU A 211 12.10 -21.27 -29.98
C LEU A 211 12.79 -20.87 -28.66
N HIS A 212 13.76 -21.64 -28.12
CA HIS A 212 14.35 -21.33 -26.81
C HIS A 212 14.94 -19.91 -26.68
N TRP A 213 15.55 -19.37 -27.74
CA TRP A 213 16.07 -18.00 -27.75
C TRP A 213 14.96 -16.94 -27.67
N LEU A 214 13.78 -17.25 -28.20
CA LEU A 214 12.60 -16.40 -28.17
C LEU A 214 11.82 -16.55 -26.86
N LEU A 215 11.95 -17.70 -26.17
CA LEU A 215 11.41 -17.91 -24.81
C LEU A 215 12.24 -17.26 -23.70
N ASP A 216 13.48 -16.79 -23.97
CA ASP A 216 14.30 -16.10 -22.98
C ASP A 216 13.57 -14.84 -22.46
N ARG A 217 13.41 -14.75 -21.14
CA ARG A 217 12.89 -13.61 -20.40
C ARG A 217 13.47 -12.28 -20.89
N ARG A 218 14.77 -12.24 -21.22
CA ARG A 218 15.49 -11.04 -21.69
C ARG A 218 14.95 -10.50 -23.02
N VAL A 219 14.35 -11.37 -23.83
CA VAL A 219 13.71 -11.04 -25.12
C VAL A 219 12.21 -10.84 -24.94
N MET A 220 11.55 -11.69 -24.15
CA MET A 220 10.10 -11.65 -23.97
C MET A 220 9.58 -10.48 -23.14
N VAL A 221 10.25 -10.10 -22.06
CA VAL A 221 9.83 -8.95 -21.24
C VAL A 221 9.76 -7.67 -22.08
N PRO A 222 10.78 -7.31 -22.90
CA PRO A 222 10.66 -6.21 -23.86
C PRO A 222 9.52 -6.34 -24.86
N ILE A 223 9.35 -7.52 -25.50
CA ILE A 223 8.30 -7.73 -26.51
C ILE A 223 6.91 -7.52 -25.89
N ILE A 224 6.61 -8.18 -24.78
CA ILE A 224 5.32 -8.07 -24.09
C ILE A 224 5.08 -6.63 -23.63
N SER A 225 6.13 -5.98 -23.11
CA SER A 225 6.08 -4.57 -22.69
C SER A 225 5.73 -3.65 -23.85
N ILE A 226 6.38 -3.78 -25.01
CA ILE A 226 6.16 -2.93 -26.18
C ILE A 226 4.81 -3.22 -26.86
N VAL A 227 4.36 -4.48 -26.90
CA VAL A 227 3.12 -4.89 -27.59
C VAL A 227 1.87 -4.63 -26.76
N PHE A 228 1.89 -4.92 -25.45
CA PHE A 228 0.70 -4.84 -24.60
C PHE A 228 0.69 -3.63 -23.65
N ILE A 229 1.82 -3.34 -23.00
CA ILE A 229 1.86 -2.35 -21.91
C ILE A 229 2.06 -0.92 -22.46
N PHE A 230 2.98 -0.74 -23.40
CA PHE A 230 3.32 0.56 -23.97
C PHE A 230 2.13 1.26 -24.66
N PRO A 231 1.28 0.59 -25.48
CA PRO A 231 0.12 1.23 -26.08
C PRO A 231 -0.89 1.70 -25.02
N LEU A 232 -1.07 0.94 -23.94
CA LEU A 232 -1.92 1.33 -22.81
C LEU A 232 -1.35 2.57 -22.07
N CYS A 233 -0.02 2.70 -21.96
CA CYS A 233 0.64 3.88 -21.38
C CYS A 233 0.50 5.16 -22.23
N LEU A 234 0.15 5.02 -23.51
CA LEU A 234 -0.14 6.15 -24.42
C LEU A 234 -1.61 6.57 -24.42
N LEU A 235 -2.52 5.78 -23.85
CA LEU A 235 -3.94 6.13 -23.75
C LEU A 235 -4.14 7.33 -22.81
N LYS A 236 -5.04 8.23 -23.21
CA LYS A 236 -5.38 9.44 -22.44
C LYS A 236 -6.63 9.28 -21.57
N ASN A 237 -7.44 8.26 -21.82
CA ASN A 237 -8.75 8.09 -21.20
C ASN A 237 -8.69 6.96 -20.18
N PHE A 238 -8.88 7.28 -18.90
CA PHE A 238 -8.70 6.35 -17.78
C PHE A 238 -10.03 5.77 -17.25
N ASP A 239 -11.16 6.04 -17.90
CA ASP A 239 -12.48 5.54 -17.48
C ASP A 239 -12.60 4.01 -17.42
N ILE A 240 -11.81 3.29 -18.22
CA ILE A 240 -11.80 1.82 -18.26
C ILE A 240 -11.25 1.21 -16.96
N PHE A 241 -10.36 1.90 -16.24
CA PHE A 241 -9.66 1.34 -15.09
C PHE A 241 -10.55 1.14 -13.83
N LYS A 242 -11.74 1.77 -13.78
CA LYS A 242 -12.74 1.46 -12.75
C LYS A 242 -13.21 -0.01 -12.81
N TYR A 243 -13.25 -0.60 -14.00
CA TYR A 243 -13.60 -2.01 -14.21
C TYR A 243 -12.41 -2.95 -13.94
N THR A 244 -11.18 -2.50 -14.24
CA THR A 244 -9.98 -3.32 -14.00
C THR A 244 -9.72 -3.53 -12.51
N SER A 245 -10.06 -2.58 -11.64
CA SER A 245 -9.97 -2.77 -10.18
C SER A 245 -10.85 -3.90 -9.66
N PHE A 246 -12.06 -4.07 -10.19
CA PHE A 246 -12.93 -5.20 -9.81
C PHE A 246 -12.36 -6.54 -10.31
N LEU A 247 -11.85 -6.56 -11.54
CA LEU A 247 -11.21 -7.74 -12.13
C LEU A 247 -9.94 -8.16 -11.36
N GLY A 248 -9.11 -7.20 -10.94
CA GLY A 248 -7.89 -7.49 -10.18
C GLY A 248 -8.14 -8.04 -8.77
N VAL A 249 -9.22 -7.60 -8.10
CA VAL A 249 -9.68 -8.21 -6.85
C VAL A 249 -10.19 -9.64 -7.09
N ILE A 250 -10.93 -9.91 -8.17
CA ILE A 250 -11.34 -11.27 -8.54
C ILE A 250 -10.13 -12.16 -8.83
N ALA A 251 -9.14 -11.67 -9.58
CA ALA A 251 -7.90 -12.39 -9.87
C ALA A 251 -7.16 -12.77 -8.58
N ALA A 252 -7.07 -11.85 -7.62
CA ALA A 252 -6.45 -12.13 -6.33
C ALA A 252 -7.24 -13.12 -5.46
N LEU A 253 -8.58 -13.03 -5.46
CA LEU A 253 -9.43 -14.01 -4.79
C LEU A 253 -9.29 -15.40 -5.41
N TYR A 254 -9.22 -15.51 -6.74
CA TYR A 254 -8.98 -16.77 -7.44
C TYR A 254 -7.67 -17.43 -6.98
N ILE A 255 -6.57 -16.66 -6.99
CA ILE A 255 -5.25 -17.12 -6.53
C ILE A 255 -5.31 -17.56 -5.06
N SER A 256 -5.92 -16.74 -4.20
CA SER A 256 -6.06 -17.02 -2.77
C SER A 256 -6.86 -18.28 -2.50
N PHE A 257 -8.06 -18.43 -3.08
CA PHE A 257 -8.93 -19.60 -2.87
C PHE A 257 -8.35 -20.89 -3.46
N GLY A 258 -7.67 -20.83 -4.61
CA GLY A 258 -7.06 -22.02 -5.18
C GLY A 258 -5.79 -22.45 -4.46
N LEU A 259 -5.07 -21.55 -3.78
CA LEU A 259 -4.02 -21.93 -2.82
C LEU A 259 -4.63 -22.72 -1.64
N ILE A 260 -5.81 -22.34 -1.12
CA ILE A 260 -6.54 -23.14 -0.11
C ILE A 260 -6.83 -24.55 -0.64
N PHE A 261 -7.38 -24.63 -1.86
CA PHE A 261 -7.72 -25.90 -2.51
C PHE A 261 -6.48 -26.78 -2.70
N LYS A 262 -5.41 -26.26 -3.32
CA LYS A 262 -4.16 -26.99 -3.56
C LYS A 262 -3.53 -27.45 -2.25
N SER A 263 -3.49 -26.59 -1.23
CA SER A 263 -2.99 -26.95 0.10
C SER A 263 -3.78 -28.10 0.72
N TYR A 264 -5.11 -28.06 0.68
CA TYR A 264 -5.96 -29.14 1.19
C TYR A 264 -5.68 -30.50 0.51
N PHE A 265 -5.58 -30.54 -0.82
CA PHE A 265 -5.29 -31.77 -1.54
C PHE A 265 -3.85 -32.28 -1.32
N THR A 266 -2.85 -31.39 -1.24
CA THR A 266 -1.46 -31.78 -0.96
C THR A 266 -1.27 -32.31 0.46
N LEU A 267 -1.86 -31.65 1.47
CA LEU A 267 -1.75 -32.05 2.88
C LEU A 267 -2.41 -33.39 3.19
N ASN A 268 -3.47 -33.75 2.45
CA ASN A 268 -4.09 -35.08 2.52
C ASN A 268 -3.17 -36.20 1.96
N GLY A 269 -2.07 -35.84 1.28
CA GLY A 269 -1.14 -36.76 0.61
C GLY A 269 -0.01 -37.31 1.49
N SER A 270 0.71 -36.45 2.25
CA SER A 270 1.50 -36.80 3.47
C SER A 270 2.49 -35.71 3.93
N LYS A 271 2.92 -35.88 5.20
CA LYS A 271 4.03 -35.26 5.96
C LYS A 271 3.85 -33.84 6.50
N PHE A 272 4.31 -33.71 7.74
CA PHE A 272 4.43 -32.46 8.47
C PHE A 272 5.38 -31.50 7.75
N VAL A 273 4.92 -30.27 7.59
CA VAL A 273 5.70 -29.15 7.05
C VAL A 273 6.89 -28.89 7.98
N GLU A 274 8.12 -28.95 7.45
CA GLU A 274 9.32 -28.61 8.22
C GLU A 274 9.28 -27.12 8.58
N VAL A 275 9.14 -26.83 9.88
CA VAL A 275 9.00 -25.47 10.39
C VAL A 275 10.39 -24.85 10.50
N LYS A 276 10.66 -23.85 9.66
CA LYS A 276 11.85 -23.01 9.79
C LYS A 276 11.82 -22.29 11.14
N GLU A 277 12.88 -22.40 11.93
CA GLU A 277 12.95 -21.75 13.25
C GLU A 277 12.83 -20.22 13.14
N SER A 278 11.97 -19.64 13.99
CA SER A 278 11.74 -18.20 14.03
C SER A 278 12.93 -17.47 14.64
N ASN A 279 13.57 -16.64 13.83
CA ASN A 279 14.71 -15.83 14.23
C ASN A 279 14.36 -14.35 14.11
N LEU A 280 14.67 -13.54 15.13
CA LEU A 280 14.36 -12.11 15.16
C LEU A 280 14.92 -11.36 13.94
N SER A 281 16.10 -11.74 13.46
CA SER A 281 16.70 -11.18 12.24
C SER A 281 15.81 -11.41 11.02
N ASN A 282 15.30 -12.62 10.83
CA ASN A 282 14.44 -12.96 9.70
C ASN A 282 13.06 -12.28 9.81
N LEU A 283 12.54 -12.11 11.04
CA LEU A 283 11.31 -11.36 11.30
C LEU A 283 11.42 -9.89 10.90
N VAL A 284 12.55 -9.23 11.15
CA VAL A 284 12.72 -7.83 10.72
C VAL A 284 12.84 -7.74 9.20
N LYS A 285 13.48 -8.73 8.54
CA LYS A 285 13.62 -8.79 7.07
C LYS A 285 12.28 -8.86 6.31
N ILE A 286 11.20 -9.33 6.92
CA ILE A 286 9.88 -9.43 6.25
C ILE A 286 8.98 -8.19 6.44
N ILE A 287 9.28 -7.32 7.41
CA ILE A 287 8.47 -6.11 7.67
C ILE A 287 8.43 -5.18 6.44
N PRO A 288 9.53 -4.92 5.70
CA PRO A 288 9.50 -4.12 4.47
C PRO A 288 8.52 -4.69 3.42
N LEU A 289 8.50 -6.01 3.22
CA LEU A 289 7.55 -6.68 2.32
C LEU A 289 6.10 -6.47 2.77
N ILE A 290 5.79 -6.61 4.07
CA ILE A 290 4.44 -6.31 4.60
C ILE A 290 4.09 -4.82 4.43
N CYS A 291 5.06 -3.92 4.61
CA CYS A 291 4.87 -2.49 4.38
C CYS A 291 4.49 -2.23 2.91
N PHE A 292 5.24 -2.80 1.97
CA PHE A 292 4.95 -2.71 0.53
C PHE A 292 3.59 -3.30 0.15
N THR A 293 3.21 -4.47 0.69
CA THR A 293 1.94 -5.13 0.34
C THR A 293 0.70 -4.39 0.84
N TYR A 294 0.83 -3.53 1.85
CA TYR A 294 -0.28 -2.80 2.48
C TYR A 294 -0.19 -1.27 2.32
N GLU A 295 0.83 -0.75 1.65
CA GLU A 295 0.97 0.68 1.40
C GLU A 295 -0.21 1.18 0.57
N CYS A 296 -0.90 2.20 1.09
CA CYS A 296 -1.95 2.89 0.34
C CYS A 296 -2.04 4.39 0.72
N HIS A 297 -0.99 4.91 1.37
CA HIS A 297 -0.98 6.24 1.97
C HIS A 297 -0.96 7.35 0.91
N ILE A 298 -0.35 7.08 -0.24
CA ILE A 298 -0.27 8.00 -1.39
C ILE A 298 -1.67 8.21 -1.99
N GLU A 299 -2.49 7.16 -2.02
CA GLU A 299 -3.82 7.09 -2.65
C GLU A 299 -4.93 7.66 -1.76
N ILE A 300 -4.75 7.67 -0.43
CA ILE A 300 -5.80 8.14 0.51
C ILE A 300 -6.31 9.56 0.20
N PRO A 301 -5.46 10.61 0.07
CA PRO A 301 -5.93 11.98 -0.20
C PRO A 301 -6.73 12.13 -1.51
N PRO A 302 -6.28 11.64 -2.68
CA PRO A 302 -7.09 11.74 -3.89
C PRO A 302 -8.36 10.89 -3.84
N MET A 303 -8.33 9.72 -3.20
CA MET A 303 -9.53 8.88 -3.05
C MET A 303 -10.60 9.53 -2.17
N ILE A 304 -10.19 10.23 -1.10
CA ILE A 304 -11.09 11.06 -0.28
C ILE A 304 -11.76 12.15 -1.12
N ALA A 305 -10.98 12.86 -1.94
CA ALA A 305 -11.50 13.91 -2.82
C ALA A 305 -12.54 13.36 -3.83
N CYS A 306 -12.35 12.14 -4.32
CA CYS A 306 -13.23 11.49 -5.31
C CYS A 306 -14.49 10.84 -4.72
N LEU A 307 -14.65 10.74 -3.39
CA LEU A 307 -15.82 10.09 -2.78
C LEU A 307 -17.10 10.91 -2.93
N LYS A 308 -18.20 10.25 -3.32
CA LYS A 308 -19.54 10.85 -3.47
C LYS A 308 -20.08 11.50 -2.19
N LYS A 309 -19.68 10.96 -1.03
CA LYS A 309 -20.13 11.41 0.30
C LYS A 309 -18.90 11.68 1.15
N GLN A 310 -18.56 12.96 1.25
CA GLN A 310 -17.41 13.44 2.02
C GLN A 310 -17.76 13.54 3.51
N ASN A 311 -17.81 12.38 4.19
CA ASN A 311 -18.08 12.27 5.62
C ASN A 311 -17.26 11.12 6.21
N ILE A 312 -16.79 11.30 7.43
CA ILE A 312 -15.87 10.39 8.14
C ILE A 312 -16.37 8.97 8.23
N CYS A 313 -17.67 8.74 8.40
CA CYS A 313 -18.21 7.37 8.40
C CYS A 313 -17.93 6.64 7.08
N TYR A 314 -17.87 7.35 5.94
CA TYR A 314 -17.50 6.77 4.65
C TYR A 314 -15.99 6.62 4.47
N TYR A 315 -15.18 7.52 5.05
CA TYR A 315 -13.71 7.38 5.07
C TYR A 315 -13.26 6.20 5.94
N GLU A 316 -13.83 6.04 7.13
CA GLU A 316 -13.60 4.87 8.00
C GLU A 316 -14.05 3.59 7.29
N LYS A 317 -15.24 3.56 6.68
CA LYS A 317 -15.71 2.39 5.90
C LYS A 317 -14.78 2.05 4.73
N MET A 318 -14.21 3.05 4.06
CA MET A 318 -13.22 2.85 3.00
C MET A 318 -11.94 2.23 3.56
N ILE A 319 -11.35 2.84 4.61
CA ILE A 319 -10.10 2.37 5.23
C ILE A 319 -10.26 0.96 5.81
N PHE A 320 -11.23 0.74 6.70
CA PHE A 320 -11.46 -0.58 7.30
C PHE A 320 -11.88 -1.62 6.25
N GLY A 321 -12.69 -1.23 5.26
CA GLY A 321 -13.15 -2.14 4.21
C GLY A 321 -12.01 -2.70 3.36
N TYR A 322 -11.09 -1.84 2.89
CA TYR A 322 -9.96 -2.31 2.07
C TYR A 322 -8.92 -3.06 2.91
N VAL A 323 -8.67 -2.64 4.16
CA VAL A 323 -7.73 -3.33 5.06
C VAL A 323 -8.23 -4.74 5.39
N ILE A 324 -9.52 -4.90 5.71
CA ILE A 324 -10.12 -6.23 5.96
C ILE A 324 -10.04 -7.11 4.71
N LEU A 325 -10.45 -6.59 3.55
CA LEU A 325 -10.41 -7.32 2.27
C LEU A 325 -8.99 -7.78 1.91
N SER A 326 -8.01 -6.86 1.99
CA SER A 326 -6.60 -7.17 1.73
C SER A 326 -6.08 -8.22 2.72
N SER A 327 -6.46 -8.13 4.00
CA SER A 327 -6.00 -9.06 5.03
C SER A 327 -6.53 -10.46 4.88
N ILE A 328 -7.80 -10.62 4.49
CA ILE A 328 -8.35 -11.95 4.16
C ILE A 328 -7.56 -12.58 3.01
N VAL A 329 -7.34 -11.82 1.92
CA VAL A 329 -6.66 -12.31 0.72
C VAL A 329 -5.19 -12.66 1.00
N TYR A 330 -4.45 -11.79 1.68
CA TYR A 330 -3.06 -12.00 2.05
C TYR A 330 -2.87 -13.12 3.08
N SER A 331 -3.67 -13.16 4.14
CA SER A 331 -3.56 -14.22 5.15
C SER A 331 -3.92 -15.59 4.57
N PHE A 332 -4.93 -15.72 3.71
CA PHE A 332 -5.23 -16.99 3.05
C PHE A 332 -4.12 -17.41 2.06
N ALA A 333 -3.69 -16.52 1.15
CA ALA A 333 -2.62 -16.87 0.22
C ALA A 333 -1.35 -17.28 0.97
N GLY A 334 -0.99 -16.50 1.99
CA GLY A 334 0.14 -16.75 2.87
C GLY A 334 0.09 -18.07 3.64
N ILE A 335 -0.97 -18.28 4.43
CA ILE A 335 -1.13 -19.47 5.28
C ILE A 335 -1.10 -20.74 4.44
N PHE A 336 -1.90 -20.80 3.36
CA PHE A 336 -2.06 -22.02 2.57
C PHE A 336 -0.91 -22.23 1.58
N GLY A 337 -0.27 -21.15 1.10
CA GLY A 337 1.00 -21.24 0.37
C GLY A 337 2.11 -21.83 1.25
N TYR A 338 2.33 -21.27 2.45
CA TYR A 338 3.32 -21.80 3.39
C TYR A 338 3.01 -23.24 3.83
N LEU A 339 1.74 -23.58 4.08
CA LEU A 339 1.34 -24.96 4.40
C LEU A 339 1.60 -25.95 3.25
N THR A 340 1.70 -25.49 2.00
CA THR A 340 1.95 -26.37 0.85
C THR A 340 3.45 -26.69 0.69
N PHE A 341 4.35 -25.72 0.93
CA PHE A 341 5.79 -25.87 0.62
C PHE A 341 6.74 -25.71 1.82
N GLY A 342 6.29 -25.14 2.94
CA GLY A 342 7.11 -24.98 4.15
C GLY A 342 8.40 -24.19 3.94
N ALA A 343 9.51 -24.75 4.42
CA ALA A 343 10.85 -24.23 4.23
C ALA A 343 11.34 -24.19 2.75
N ALA A 344 10.61 -24.81 1.82
CA ALA A 344 10.88 -24.78 0.37
C ALA A 344 9.98 -23.78 -0.39
N THR A 345 9.32 -22.84 0.29
CA THR A 345 8.48 -21.82 -0.35
C THR A 345 9.34 -20.83 -1.16
N PRO A 346 9.18 -20.72 -2.49
CA PRO A 346 9.94 -19.75 -3.30
C PRO A 346 9.39 -18.33 -3.19
N ASP A 347 10.15 -17.36 -3.70
CA ASP A 347 9.78 -15.93 -3.72
C ASP A 347 8.44 -15.66 -4.44
N ASP A 348 8.16 -16.37 -5.54
CA ASP A 348 6.85 -16.38 -6.20
C ASP A 348 6.20 -17.77 -6.06
N ILE A 349 5.16 -17.85 -5.23
CA ILE A 349 4.42 -19.08 -4.95
C ILE A 349 3.89 -19.82 -6.19
N LEU A 350 3.56 -19.12 -7.29
CA LEU A 350 3.03 -19.77 -8.49
C LEU A 350 4.12 -20.55 -9.25
N THR A 351 5.39 -20.15 -9.14
CA THR A 351 6.52 -20.88 -9.74
C THR A 351 6.82 -22.22 -9.07
N ALA A 352 6.25 -22.47 -7.88
CA ALA A 352 6.41 -23.69 -7.10
C ALA A 352 5.57 -24.88 -7.61
N TYR A 353 4.52 -24.59 -8.39
CA TYR A 353 3.60 -25.61 -8.90
C TYR A 353 4.00 -26.11 -10.30
N ASP A 354 3.35 -27.17 -10.78
CA ASP A 354 3.58 -27.70 -12.14
C ASP A 354 3.07 -26.69 -13.19
N PRO A 355 3.89 -26.26 -14.18
CA PRO A 355 3.46 -25.38 -15.26
C PRO A 355 2.26 -25.90 -16.05
N LYS A 356 2.03 -27.22 -16.10
CA LYS A 356 0.94 -27.86 -16.84
C LYS A 356 -0.39 -27.88 -16.07
N ASP A 357 -0.41 -27.44 -14.82
CA ASP A 357 -1.60 -27.39 -13.97
C ASP A 357 -2.57 -26.30 -14.47
N PRO A 358 -3.79 -26.65 -14.94
CA PRO A 358 -4.71 -25.67 -15.53
C PRO A 358 -5.13 -24.58 -14.54
N TYR A 359 -5.13 -24.87 -13.23
CA TYR A 359 -5.37 -23.85 -12.21
C TYR A 359 -4.25 -22.80 -12.19
N VAL A 360 -3.00 -23.25 -12.26
CA VAL A 360 -1.81 -22.37 -12.24
C VAL A 360 -1.78 -21.52 -13.50
N ILE A 361 -2.00 -22.12 -14.68
CA ILE A 361 -2.06 -21.38 -15.94
C ILE A 361 -3.11 -20.25 -15.87
N VAL A 362 -4.32 -20.52 -15.36
CA VAL A 362 -5.36 -19.48 -15.21
C VAL A 362 -4.95 -18.43 -14.17
N ALA A 363 -4.34 -18.82 -13.05
CA ALA A 363 -3.81 -17.88 -12.04
C ALA A 363 -2.74 -16.94 -12.64
N MET A 364 -1.81 -17.49 -13.42
CA MET A 364 -0.73 -16.76 -14.10
C MET A 364 -1.28 -15.79 -15.17
N VAL A 365 -2.28 -16.20 -15.94
CA VAL A 365 -2.96 -15.31 -16.91
C VAL A 365 -3.71 -14.19 -16.19
N LEU A 366 -4.42 -14.49 -15.09
CA LEU A 366 -5.17 -13.50 -14.32
C LEU A 366 -4.27 -12.47 -13.63
N ILE A 367 -3.16 -12.88 -13.01
CA ILE A 367 -2.19 -11.95 -12.41
C ILE A 367 -1.48 -11.11 -13.48
N THR A 368 -1.13 -11.72 -14.63
CA THR A 368 -0.51 -10.99 -15.76
C THR A 368 -1.47 -9.92 -16.30
N LEU A 369 -2.73 -10.26 -16.57
CA LEU A 369 -3.74 -9.31 -17.05
C LEU A 369 -3.98 -8.15 -16.06
N LYS A 370 -4.04 -8.47 -14.76
CA LYS A 370 -4.12 -7.47 -13.69
C LYS A 370 -2.90 -6.53 -13.68
N ILE A 371 -1.68 -7.05 -13.83
CA ILE A 371 -0.48 -6.20 -13.84
C ILE A 371 -0.44 -5.34 -15.12
N VAL A 372 -0.74 -5.92 -16.30
CA VAL A 372 -0.82 -5.19 -17.58
C VAL A 372 -1.85 -4.06 -17.55
N THR A 373 -2.97 -4.23 -16.84
CA THR A 373 -3.97 -3.16 -16.64
C THR A 373 -3.63 -2.17 -15.54
N THR A 374 -2.80 -2.53 -14.55
CA THR A 374 -2.42 -1.65 -13.43
C THR A 374 -1.16 -0.83 -13.72
N TYR A 375 -0.21 -1.37 -14.48
CA TYR A 375 1.05 -0.71 -14.85
C TYR A 375 0.84 0.69 -15.48
N PRO A 376 -0.07 0.90 -16.46
CA PRO A 376 -0.29 2.22 -17.07
C PRO A 376 -0.75 3.29 -16.07
N ILE A 377 -1.46 2.88 -15.01
CA ILE A 377 -1.95 3.76 -13.95
C ILE A 377 -0.78 4.26 -13.11
N VAL A 378 0.08 3.35 -12.63
CA VAL A 378 1.27 3.69 -11.85
C VAL A 378 2.27 4.47 -12.71
N PHE A 379 2.40 4.11 -13.98
CA PHE A 379 3.25 4.83 -14.95
C PHE A 379 2.75 6.26 -15.20
N TYR A 380 1.44 6.49 -15.26
CA TYR A 380 0.87 7.84 -15.37
C TYR A 380 1.19 8.69 -14.15
N CYS A 381 1.04 8.14 -12.93
CA CYS A 381 1.44 8.80 -11.69
C CYS A 381 2.93 9.18 -11.68
N LEU A 382 3.80 8.25 -12.10
CA LEU A 382 5.24 8.52 -12.27
C LEU A 382 5.49 9.65 -13.28
N ARG A 383 4.83 9.59 -14.45
CA ARG A 383 5.02 10.55 -15.55
C ARG A 383 4.72 11.97 -15.11
N ILE A 384 3.63 12.20 -14.37
CA ILE A 384 3.27 13.53 -13.84
C ILE A 384 4.40 14.06 -12.95
N VAL A 385 4.85 13.26 -11.96
CA VAL A 385 5.89 13.70 -11.01
C VAL A 385 7.15 14.18 -11.74
N VAL A 386 7.60 13.47 -12.77
CA VAL A 386 8.76 13.84 -13.60
C VAL A 386 8.46 15.01 -14.52
N GLU A 387 7.30 15.03 -15.19
CA GLU A 387 6.87 16.14 -16.05
C GLU A 387 6.98 17.48 -15.32
N ASP A 388 6.63 17.53 -14.04
CA ASP A 388 6.63 18.78 -13.28
C ASP A 388 8.02 19.18 -12.77
N TYR A 389 8.94 18.22 -12.60
CA TYR A 389 10.37 18.53 -12.42
C TYR A 389 10.92 19.18 -13.69
N VAL A 390 10.61 18.58 -14.84
CA VAL A 390 11.02 19.07 -16.16
C VAL A 390 10.40 20.45 -16.45
N LYS A 391 9.13 20.69 -16.11
CA LYS A 391 8.49 22.02 -16.23
C LYS A 391 9.19 23.09 -15.38
N VAL A 392 9.53 22.78 -14.12
CA VAL A 392 10.25 23.72 -13.22
C VAL A 392 11.70 23.95 -13.66
N PHE A 393 12.33 22.98 -14.31
CA PHE A 393 13.66 23.13 -14.88
C PHE A 393 13.64 23.98 -16.17
N ILE A 394 12.71 23.67 -17.09
CA ILE A 394 12.58 24.38 -18.39
C ILE A 394 12.03 25.80 -18.23
N SER A 395 11.17 26.07 -17.24
CA SER A 395 10.64 27.42 -16.99
C SER A 395 11.73 28.42 -16.56
N LYS A 396 12.88 27.94 -16.08
CA LYS A 396 14.08 28.77 -15.84
C LYS A 396 14.85 29.12 -17.13
N PHE A 397 14.58 28.44 -18.24
CA PHE A 397 15.40 28.51 -19.46
C PHE A 397 14.69 29.07 -20.70
N GLN A 398 13.38 28.86 -20.90
CA GLN A 398 12.75 29.31 -22.16
C GLN A 398 11.25 29.63 -22.13
N GLN A 399 10.87 30.62 -22.94
CA GLN A 399 9.48 31.05 -23.13
C GLN A 399 8.70 30.06 -24.02
N ARG A 400 7.44 29.86 -23.65
CA ARG A 400 6.56 28.72 -23.98
C ARG A 400 6.15 28.65 -25.47
N SER A 401 6.48 27.56 -26.19
CA SER A 401 5.88 27.23 -27.49
C SER A 401 6.13 25.78 -27.94
N ARG A 402 5.08 25.13 -28.49
CA ARG A 402 5.01 23.88 -29.31
C ARG A 402 5.74 22.59 -28.86
N CYS A 403 6.83 22.63 -28.11
CA CYS A 403 7.59 21.43 -27.72
C CYS A 403 6.91 20.55 -26.66
N ASP A 404 5.88 21.05 -25.95
CA ASP A 404 5.20 20.35 -24.85
C ASP A 404 4.76 18.92 -25.21
N SER A 405 4.28 18.68 -26.43
CA SER A 405 3.89 17.33 -26.87
C SER A 405 5.10 16.42 -27.10
N LEU A 406 6.14 16.91 -27.78
CA LEU A 406 7.36 16.13 -28.07
C LEU A 406 8.12 15.79 -26.77
N ILE A 407 8.18 16.73 -25.83
CA ILE A 407 8.76 16.50 -24.50
C ILE A 407 7.98 15.41 -23.76
N LYS A 408 6.64 15.43 -23.78
CA LYS A 408 5.81 14.39 -23.15
C LYS A 408 5.99 13.01 -23.77
N TYR A 409 6.05 12.91 -25.09
CA TYR A 409 6.32 11.63 -25.76
C TYR A 409 7.75 11.13 -25.50
N SER A 410 8.75 12.00 -25.59
CA SER A 410 10.16 11.67 -25.28
C SER A 410 10.32 11.19 -23.82
N LEU A 411 9.74 11.92 -22.86
CA LEU A 411 9.75 11.57 -21.44
C LEU A 411 9.03 10.22 -21.19
N THR A 412 7.91 9.97 -21.87
CA THR A 412 7.22 8.67 -21.83
C THR A 412 8.11 7.53 -22.33
N ILE A 413 8.75 7.71 -23.49
CA ILE A 413 9.64 6.69 -24.08
C ILE A 413 10.85 6.44 -23.17
N VAL A 414 11.50 7.49 -22.65
CA VAL A 414 12.68 7.38 -21.79
C VAL A 414 12.35 6.69 -20.47
N LEU A 415 11.27 7.10 -19.76
CA LEU A 415 10.88 6.45 -18.50
C LEU A 415 10.44 5.00 -18.71
N PHE A 416 9.68 4.71 -19.77
CA PHE A 416 9.25 3.35 -20.07
C PHE A 416 10.46 2.45 -20.38
N SER A 417 11.35 2.93 -21.26
CA SER A 417 12.56 2.21 -21.64
C SER A 417 13.48 1.97 -20.43
N SER A 418 13.57 2.91 -19.48
CA SER A 418 14.40 2.71 -18.28
C SER A 418 13.83 1.67 -17.32
N THR A 419 12.51 1.59 -17.13
CA THR A 419 11.92 0.49 -16.33
C THR A 419 12.12 -0.88 -16.98
N VAL A 420 11.93 -1.00 -18.30
CA VAL A 420 12.16 -2.24 -19.05
C VAL A 420 13.64 -2.64 -18.98
N LEU A 421 14.55 -1.70 -19.22
CA LEU A 421 15.99 -1.97 -19.19
C LEU A 421 16.44 -2.48 -17.81
N ILE A 422 15.98 -1.85 -16.73
CA ILE A 422 16.33 -2.27 -15.37
C ILE A 422 15.72 -3.65 -15.04
N ALA A 423 14.49 -3.94 -15.48
CA ALA A 423 13.86 -5.25 -15.27
C ALA A 423 14.55 -6.42 -16.02
N ILE A 424 15.31 -6.14 -17.08
CA ILE A 424 16.13 -7.17 -17.77
C ILE A 424 17.35 -7.55 -16.92
N PHE A 425 18.00 -6.56 -16.29
CA PHE A 425 19.22 -6.75 -15.49
C PHE A 425 18.94 -7.17 -14.04
N VAL A 426 17.94 -6.58 -13.41
CA VAL A 426 17.57 -6.85 -12.02
C VAL A 426 16.48 -7.91 -12.00
N GLN A 427 16.89 -9.17 -11.86
CA GLN A 427 15.98 -10.33 -11.94
C GLN A 427 15.46 -10.77 -10.56
N ASN A 428 15.98 -10.23 -9.46
CA ASN A 428 15.51 -10.55 -8.12
C ASN A 428 14.30 -9.69 -7.74
N ILE A 429 13.15 -10.33 -7.68
CA ILE A 429 11.93 -9.74 -7.15
C ILE A 429 12.10 -9.27 -5.70
N SER A 430 12.73 -10.09 -4.85
CA SER A 430 12.83 -9.85 -3.40
C SER A 430 13.77 -8.71 -3.04
N THR A 431 14.91 -8.54 -3.71
CA THR A 431 15.80 -7.38 -3.49
C THR A 431 15.08 -6.06 -3.80
N VAL A 432 14.33 -6.02 -4.91
CA VAL A 432 13.61 -4.81 -5.33
C VAL A 432 12.45 -4.52 -4.39
N ILE A 433 11.66 -5.54 -4.00
CA ILE A 433 10.58 -5.36 -3.02
C ILE A 433 11.11 -4.97 -1.64
N ASN A 434 12.23 -5.52 -1.19
CA ASN A 434 12.85 -5.13 0.08
C ASN A 434 13.23 -3.65 0.08
N LEU A 435 13.85 -3.15 -0.99
CA LEU A 435 14.21 -1.74 -1.15
C LEU A 435 12.97 -0.83 -1.17
N ILE A 436 11.96 -1.17 -1.98
CA ILE A 436 10.71 -0.40 -2.07
C ILE A 436 9.96 -0.43 -0.72
N GLY A 437 9.91 -1.58 -0.05
CA GLY A 437 9.30 -1.73 1.27
C GLY A 437 9.96 -0.87 2.36
N GLY A 438 11.24 -0.54 2.21
CA GLY A 438 11.91 0.49 3.01
C GLY A 438 11.34 1.89 2.74
N ILE A 439 11.08 2.24 1.48
CA ILE A 439 10.42 3.49 1.09
C ILE A 439 8.96 3.51 1.59
N SER A 440 8.22 2.40 1.46
CA SER A 440 6.88 2.21 2.03
C SER A 440 6.86 2.45 3.54
N ALA A 441 7.89 2.00 4.27
CA ALA A 441 8.02 2.27 5.70
C ALA A 441 8.18 3.78 6.01
N VAL A 442 8.77 4.58 5.12
CA VAL A 442 8.80 6.06 5.27
C VAL A 442 7.38 6.64 5.19
N PHE A 443 6.54 6.15 4.28
CA PHE A 443 5.15 6.60 4.12
C PHE A 443 4.21 6.13 5.24
N ILE A 444 4.40 4.90 5.72
CA ILE A 444 3.58 4.30 6.79
C ILE A 444 3.98 4.85 8.17
N PHE A 445 5.27 5.00 8.43
CA PHE A 445 5.79 5.30 9.76
C PHE A 445 6.36 6.71 9.89
N ILE A 446 7.36 7.09 9.08
CA ILE A 446 8.12 8.33 9.31
C ILE A 446 7.28 9.58 9.04
N PHE A 447 6.60 9.68 7.89
CA PHE A 447 5.75 10.84 7.58
C PHE A 447 4.59 11.00 8.59
N PRO A 448 3.78 9.97 8.90
CA PRO A 448 2.73 10.06 9.92
C PRO A 448 3.29 10.35 11.32
N GLY A 449 4.45 9.80 11.68
CA GLY A 449 5.14 10.11 12.93
C GLY A 449 5.52 11.59 13.06
N MET A 450 6.12 12.18 12.03
CA MET A 450 6.41 13.62 11.97
C MET A 450 5.13 14.45 12.06
N CYS A 451 4.04 14.01 11.43
CA CYS A 451 2.73 14.66 11.52
C CYS A 451 2.13 14.58 12.93
N PHE A 452 2.21 13.44 13.63
CA PHE A 452 1.80 13.34 15.03
C PHE A 452 2.60 14.27 15.93
N LEU A 453 3.91 14.39 15.70
CA LEU A 453 4.75 15.33 16.44
C LEU A 453 4.32 16.78 16.16
N LYS A 454 4.18 17.20 14.91
CA LYS A 454 3.78 18.59 14.62
C LYS A 454 2.37 18.92 15.17
N LEU A 455 1.46 17.94 15.23
CA LEU A 455 0.14 18.08 15.84
C LEU A 455 0.15 18.21 17.38
N TYR A 456 1.18 17.74 18.11
CA TYR A 456 1.24 17.93 19.58
C TYR A 456 1.29 19.42 19.96
N SER A 457 1.94 20.24 19.12
CA SER A 457 2.19 21.66 19.42
C SER A 457 0.88 22.41 19.70
N SER A 458 -0.13 22.15 18.87
CA SER A 458 -1.48 22.74 18.93
C SER A 458 -2.49 21.97 19.79
N SER A 459 -2.08 20.90 20.49
CA SER A 459 -2.98 20.02 21.24
C SER A 459 -3.03 20.34 22.75
N PRO A 460 -4.16 20.11 23.45
CA PRO A 460 -4.26 20.39 24.88
C PRO A 460 -3.38 19.47 25.74
N ARG A 461 -2.91 19.97 26.89
CA ARG A 461 -1.86 19.35 27.74
C ARG A 461 -2.08 17.87 28.09
N LYS A 462 -3.34 17.41 28.20
CA LYS A 462 -3.68 16.01 28.49
C LYS A 462 -3.27 15.03 27.37
N TRP A 463 -3.25 15.45 26.11
CA TRP A 463 -2.96 14.60 24.95
C TRP A 463 -1.54 14.77 24.38
N LYS A 464 -0.79 15.80 24.84
CA LYS A 464 0.55 16.09 24.33
C LYS A 464 1.51 14.91 24.46
N TRP A 465 1.57 14.28 25.63
CA TRP A 465 2.48 13.16 25.89
C TRP A 465 2.15 11.94 25.01
N SER A 466 0.88 11.59 24.85
CA SER A 466 0.46 10.48 23.98
C SER A 466 0.87 10.71 22.52
N LEU A 467 0.70 11.94 22.00
CA LEU A 467 1.12 12.29 20.63
C LEU A 467 2.65 12.30 20.47
N ILE A 468 3.40 12.76 21.48
CA ILE A 468 4.87 12.75 21.48
C ILE A 468 5.38 11.30 21.47
N ILE A 469 4.88 10.45 22.36
CA ILE A 469 5.27 9.04 22.45
C ILE A 469 4.92 8.31 21.15
N LEU A 470 3.69 8.47 20.65
CA LEU A 470 3.24 7.83 19.40
C LEU A 470 4.07 8.31 18.21
N GLY A 471 4.24 9.63 18.02
CA GLY A 471 5.02 10.18 16.92
C GLY A 471 6.50 9.74 16.95
N SER A 472 7.10 9.69 18.14
CA SER A 472 8.48 9.23 18.33
C SER A 472 8.64 7.73 18.04
N LEU A 473 7.69 6.90 18.52
CA LEU A 473 7.64 5.47 18.23
C LEU A 473 7.53 5.20 16.73
N TYR A 474 6.64 5.93 16.04
CA TYR A 474 6.49 5.84 14.59
C TYR A 474 7.79 6.17 13.87
N ILE A 475 8.44 7.29 14.18
CA ILE A 475 9.72 7.66 13.54
C ILE A 475 10.80 6.61 13.83
N ALA A 476 10.93 6.14 15.08
CA ALA A 476 11.92 5.14 15.46
C ALA A 476 11.74 3.81 14.70
N LEU A 477 10.50 3.29 14.64
CA LEU A 477 10.17 2.09 13.86
C LEU A 477 10.43 2.30 12.37
N GLY A 478 9.99 3.41 11.80
CA GLY A 478 10.18 3.72 10.38
C GLY A 478 11.65 3.81 9.98
N VAL A 479 12.47 4.50 10.78
CA VAL A 479 13.93 4.59 10.55
C VAL A 479 14.58 3.21 10.67
N PHE A 480 14.22 2.42 11.68
CA PHE A 480 14.74 1.07 11.86
C PHE A 480 14.39 0.14 10.68
N ILE A 481 13.12 0.08 10.28
CA ILE A 481 12.66 -0.75 9.16
C ILE A 481 13.33 -0.32 7.85
N SER A 482 13.41 0.98 7.57
CA SER A 482 14.05 1.51 6.36
C SER A 482 15.55 1.19 6.31
N ALA A 483 16.24 1.31 7.45
CA ALA A 483 17.67 1.01 7.56
C ALA A 483 17.96 -0.49 7.37
N VAL A 484 17.17 -1.38 7.98
CA VAL A 484 17.35 -2.83 7.83
C VAL A 484 16.98 -3.30 6.42
N SER A 485 15.91 -2.76 5.83
CA SER A 485 15.56 -2.94 4.40
C SER A 485 16.75 -2.62 3.49
N THR A 486 17.33 -1.42 3.66
CA THR A 486 18.44 -0.95 2.82
C THR A 486 19.69 -1.81 3.02
N ALA A 487 20.05 -2.11 4.27
CA ALA A 487 21.19 -2.97 4.59
C ALA A 487 21.05 -4.38 3.99
N HIS A 488 19.87 -4.99 4.11
CA HIS A 488 19.62 -6.32 3.57
C HIS A 488 19.63 -6.34 2.02
N SER A 489 19.08 -5.30 1.38
CA SER A 489 19.11 -5.17 -0.08
C SER A 489 20.53 -4.99 -0.62
N ILE A 490 21.41 -4.31 0.12
CA ILE A 490 22.84 -4.18 -0.20
C ILE A 490 23.59 -5.50 0.03
N GLU A 491 23.33 -6.18 1.15
CA GLU A 491 23.89 -7.52 1.45
C GLU A 491 23.58 -8.53 0.34
N GLU A 492 22.30 -8.61 -0.09
CA GLU A 492 21.85 -9.52 -1.14
C GLU A 492 22.47 -9.20 -2.52
N TYR A 493 22.78 -7.92 -2.78
CA TYR A 493 23.44 -7.48 -4.01
C TYR A 493 24.95 -7.75 -4.02
N ILE A 494 25.63 -7.62 -2.87
CA ILE A 494 27.09 -7.82 -2.75
C ILE A 494 27.47 -9.32 -2.71
N LEU A 495 26.58 -10.19 -2.23
CA LEU A 495 26.81 -11.63 -2.15
C LEU A 495 26.54 -12.39 -3.48
N ARG A 496 26.39 -11.66 -4.59
CA ARG A 496 26.24 -12.17 -5.96
C ARG A 496 27.41 -11.79 -6.85
#